data_AF-A0A8U0QGY9-F1
#
_entry.id   AF-A0A8U0QGY9-F1
#
_cell.length_a   1.000
_cell.length_b   1.000
_cell.length_c   1.000
_cell.angle_alpha   90.00
_cell.angle_beta   90.00
_cell.angle_gamma   90.00
#
_symmetry.space_group_name_H-M   'P 1'
#
loop_
_entity.id
_entity.type
_entity.pdbx_description
1 polymer ?
#
loop_
_entity_poly.entity_id
_entity_poly.type
_entity_poly.pdbx_seq_one_letter_code
_entity_poly.pdbx_strand_id
1 'polypeptide(L)'
;EEGCASLVSALRSNPSHLRELDLSNNDLKDSGVKLLSAGLGNPHCKLETLRLSGCLVTEEGCASLVSALRSTPSHLRELDLSYNHPGDSGVRLLSAGLEDPHCRLEKLNVEHGGGYTMKPGLRKYVCDLTLDPNTVNRHLSLSEENRKVTWKIEEQPYPDHTERFEGWPQVLCREGLTGRCYWEVERSGRGADIGVTYKGISRRGRGNDCVIGSNDKSWSLFCSDKTFCSCPLARTFFLLQMFSGPCSPSLQSLIHGSHSGRCLQWER
;
A
#
# COMPACT_ATOMS: atom_id res chain seq x y z
N GLU A 1 -20.99 4.00 0.30
CA GLU A 1 -21.74 5.21 -0.08
C GLU A 1 -22.77 5.62 0.96
N GLU A 2 -23.59 4.70 1.49
CA GLU A 2 -24.60 5.00 2.53
C GLU A 2 -24.01 5.70 3.77
N GLY A 3 -22.85 5.24 4.25
CA GLY A 3 -22.14 5.89 5.37
C GLY A 3 -21.70 7.34 5.08
N CYS A 4 -21.32 7.65 3.84
CA CYS A 4 -20.96 9.03 3.45
C CYS A 4 -22.20 9.93 3.40
N ALA A 5 -23.34 9.40 2.93
CA ALA A 5 -24.61 10.14 2.92
C ALA A 5 -25.07 10.50 4.35
N SER A 6 -25.01 9.55 5.28
CA SER A 6 -25.30 9.81 6.70
C SER A 6 -24.36 10.85 7.31
N LEU A 7 -23.07 10.77 6.96
CA LEU A 7 -22.07 11.69 7.47
C LEU A 7 -22.24 13.11 6.92
N VAL A 8 -22.60 13.24 5.64
CA VAL A 8 -22.97 14.53 5.04
C VAL A 8 -24.21 15.11 5.71
N SER A 9 -25.20 14.28 6.04
CA SER A 9 -26.37 14.73 6.80
C SER A 9 -25.97 15.30 8.17
N ALA A 10 -25.05 14.63 8.87
CA ALA A 10 -24.50 15.11 10.14
C ALA A 10 -23.71 16.43 9.98
N LEU A 11 -22.87 16.55 8.94
CA LEU A 11 -22.12 17.79 8.64
C LEU A 11 -23.03 18.98 8.33
N ARG A 12 -24.18 18.72 7.70
CA ARG A 12 -25.20 19.72 7.35
C ARG A 12 -26.17 20.02 8.51
N SER A 13 -26.16 19.21 9.57
CA SER A 13 -27.03 19.43 10.72
C SER A 13 -26.72 20.78 11.38
N ASN A 14 -27.74 21.42 11.95
CA ASN A 14 -27.58 22.66 12.68
C ASN A 14 -28.05 22.47 14.14
N PRO A 15 -27.15 22.53 15.12
CA PRO A 15 -25.73 22.84 15.02
C PRO A 15 -24.83 21.65 14.64
N SER A 16 -23.97 21.86 13.65
CA SER A 16 -22.81 21.00 13.38
C SER A 16 -21.73 21.34 14.40
N HIS A 17 -21.49 20.43 15.34
CA HIS A 17 -20.43 20.55 16.36
C HIS A 17 -19.13 19.85 15.96
N LEU A 18 -19.13 19.13 14.84
CA LEU A 18 -17.99 18.34 14.40
C LEU A 18 -16.86 19.25 13.92
N ARG A 19 -15.73 19.23 14.64
CA ARG A 19 -14.52 19.99 14.31
C ARG A 19 -13.47 19.14 13.62
N GLU A 20 -13.39 17.86 13.96
CA GLU A 20 -12.40 16.95 13.40
C GLU A 20 -13.08 15.70 12.86
N LEU A 21 -12.66 15.28 11.68
CA LEU A 21 -13.15 14.09 11.00
C LEU A 21 -11.97 13.34 10.41
N ASP A 22 -11.70 12.16 10.96
CA ASP A 22 -10.72 11.22 10.41
C ASP A 22 -11.45 10.06 9.74
N LEU A 23 -11.36 10.02 8.41
CA LEU A 23 -11.84 8.93 7.59
C LEU A 23 -10.68 8.22 6.89
N SER A 24 -9.44 8.42 7.36
CA SER A 24 -8.27 7.80 6.77
C SER A 24 -8.45 6.29 6.68
N ASN A 25 -7.93 5.70 5.60
CA ASN A 25 -7.94 4.27 5.35
C ASN A 25 -9.34 3.69 5.13
N ASN A 26 -10.25 4.46 4.54
CA ASN A 26 -11.56 3.97 4.09
C ASN A 26 -11.65 4.04 2.56
N ASP A 27 -12.42 3.14 1.95
CA ASP A 27 -12.59 3.10 0.48
C ASP A 27 -13.60 4.14 0.00
N LEU A 28 -13.36 5.41 0.34
CA LEU A 28 -14.20 6.52 -0.06
C LEU A 28 -14.20 6.70 -1.57
N LYS A 29 -13.01 6.62 -2.20
CA LYS A 29 -12.79 6.95 -3.61
C LYS A 29 -13.28 8.36 -3.93
N ASP A 30 -13.27 8.73 -5.21
CA ASP A 30 -13.74 10.05 -5.63
C ASP A 30 -15.24 10.25 -5.39
N SER A 31 -16.06 9.20 -5.48
CA SER A 31 -17.51 9.30 -5.21
C SER A 31 -17.82 9.65 -3.76
N GLY A 32 -17.15 9.02 -2.79
CA GLY A 32 -17.28 9.34 -1.37
C GLY A 32 -16.77 10.74 -1.06
N VAL A 33 -15.63 11.14 -1.64
CA VAL A 33 -15.10 12.49 -1.49
C VAL A 33 -16.03 13.54 -2.08
N LYS A 34 -16.65 13.30 -3.23
CA LYS A 34 -17.62 14.21 -3.84
C LYS A 34 -18.83 14.45 -2.94
N LEU A 35 -19.32 13.41 -2.26
CA LEU A 35 -20.37 13.55 -1.26
C LEU A 35 -19.89 14.40 -0.07
N LEU A 36 -18.70 14.11 0.47
CA LEU A 36 -18.12 14.88 1.58
C LEU A 36 -17.93 16.36 1.20
N SER A 37 -17.43 16.65 0.01
CA SER A 37 -17.29 18.01 -0.54
C SER A 37 -18.62 18.77 -0.55
N ALA A 38 -19.72 18.11 -0.89
CA ALA A 38 -21.05 18.70 -0.82
C ALA A 38 -21.53 19.00 0.62
N GLY A 39 -20.97 18.31 1.63
CA GLY A 39 -21.15 18.63 3.04
C GLY A 39 -20.29 19.80 3.50
N LEU A 40 -19.02 19.82 3.07
CA LEU A 40 -18.07 20.90 3.38
C LEU A 40 -18.49 22.26 2.82
N GLY A 41 -19.12 22.28 1.64
CA GLY A 41 -19.68 23.50 1.05
C GLY A 41 -20.91 24.05 1.77
N ASN A 42 -21.39 23.42 2.85
CA ASN A 42 -22.48 23.95 3.65
C ASN A 42 -21.97 25.06 4.59
N PRO A 43 -22.58 26.25 4.62
CA PRO A 43 -22.13 27.38 5.46
C PRO A 43 -22.23 27.12 6.97
N HIS A 44 -22.97 26.09 7.40
CA HIS A 44 -23.07 25.66 8.79
C HIS A 44 -22.03 24.60 9.17
N CYS A 45 -21.26 24.08 8.22
CA CYS A 45 -20.21 23.11 8.49
C CYS A 45 -19.08 23.77 9.28
N LYS A 46 -18.78 23.26 10.47
CA LYS A 46 -17.73 23.79 11.35
C LYS A 46 -16.45 22.96 11.35
N LEU A 47 -16.30 22.07 10.38
CA LEU A 47 -15.17 21.17 10.31
C LEU A 47 -13.87 21.96 10.07
N GLU A 48 -12.91 21.77 10.97
CA GLU A 48 -11.58 22.40 10.95
C GLU A 48 -10.52 21.43 10.46
N THR A 49 -10.71 20.13 10.68
CA THR A 49 -9.74 19.10 10.35
C THR A 49 -10.41 17.94 9.61
N LEU A 50 -9.86 17.61 8.44
CA LEU A 50 -10.30 16.49 7.62
C LEU A 50 -9.10 15.61 7.26
N ARG A 51 -9.14 14.34 7.65
CA ARG A 51 -8.11 13.35 7.31
C ARG A 51 -8.71 12.28 6.41
N LEU A 52 -8.18 12.20 5.20
CA LEU A 52 -8.57 11.28 4.13
C LEU A 52 -7.35 10.47 3.67
N SER A 53 -6.39 10.24 4.56
CA SER A 53 -5.16 9.56 4.17
C SER A 53 -5.45 8.12 3.75
N GLY A 54 -4.93 7.65 2.61
CA GLY A 54 -5.17 6.26 2.19
C GLY A 54 -6.61 5.95 1.75
N CYS A 55 -7.34 6.94 1.21
CA CYS A 55 -8.75 6.82 0.85
C CYS A 55 -9.06 6.59 -0.64
N LEU A 56 -8.04 6.28 -1.43
CA LEU A 56 -8.12 6.06 -2.88
C LEU A 56 -8.62 7.29 -3.66
N VAL A 57 -8.27 8.48 -3.18
CA VAL A 57 -8.66 9.75 -3.81
C VAL A 57 -7.76 10.00 -5.02
N THR A 58 -8.35 10.31 -6.17
CA THR A 58 -7.63 10.67 -7.39
C THR A 58 -7.72 12.17 -7.65
N GLU A 59 -7.29 12.59 -8.83
CA GLU A 59 -7.46 13.96 -9.31
C GLU A 59 -8.93 14.44 -9.30
N GLU A 60 -9.91 13.56 -9.58
CA GLU A 60 -11.34 13.93 -9.60
C GLU A 60 -11.85 14.30 -8.20
N GLY A 61 -11.52 13.50 -7.19
CA GLY A 61 -11.87 13.80 -5.80
C GLY A 61 -11.18 15.06 -5.30
N CYS A 62 -9.93 15.31 -5.71
CA CYS A 62 -9.21 16.54 -5.39
C CYS A 62 -9.90 17.77 -5.99
N ALA A 63 -10.33 17.70 -7.24
CA ALA A 63 -11.09 18.78 -7.88
C ALA A 63 -12.40 19.07 -7.12
N SER A 64 -13.09 18.02 -6.66
CA SER A 64 -14.30 18.15 -5.85
C SER A 64 -14.03 18.82 -4.50
N LEU A 65 -12.91 18.51 -3.83
CA LEU A 65 -12.50 19.16 -2.57
C LEU A 65 -12.18 20.64 -2.79
N VAL A 66 -11.37 20.96 -3.82
CA VAL A 66 -11.01 22.35 -4.16
C VAL A 66 -12.26 23.19 -4.44
N SER A 67 -13.22 22.64 -5.18
CA SER A 67 -14.48 23.34 -5.44
C SER A 67 -15.23 23.68 -4.14
N ALA A 68 -15.26 22.78 -3.16
CA ALA A 68 -15.92 23.01 -1.88
C ALA A 68 -15.16 24.03 -1.00
N LEU A 69 -13.82 24.00 -1.04
CA LEU A 69 -12.99 24.95 -0.30
C LEU A 69 -13.11 26.39 -0.83
N ARG A 70 -13.38 26.54 -2.13
CA ARG A 70 -13.62 27.84 -2.77
C ARG A 70 -15.06 28.35 -2.58
N SER A 71 -16.04 27.47 -2.44
CA SER A 71 -17.45 27.85 -2.64
C SER A 71 -18.14 28.58 -1.48
N THR A 72 -17.51 28.74 -0.33
CA THR A 72 -18.15 29.30 0.90
C THR A 72 -17.06 29.51 1.96
N PRO A 73 -17.26 30.30 3.02
CA PRO A 73 -16.25 30.40 4.08
C PRO A 73 -16.07 29.04 4.75
N SER A 74 -15.09 28.28 4.28
CA SER A 74 -14.69 27.01 4.85
C SER A 74 -14.03 27.27 6.20
N HIS A 75 -14.40 26.51 7.21
CA HIS A 75 -13.69 26.50 8.48
C HIS A 75 -12.49 25.54 8.46
N LEU A 76 -12.27 24.83 7.34
CA LEU A 76 -11.23 23.81 7.24
C LEU A 76 -9.83 24.45 7.24
N ARG A 77 -9.04 24.05 8.23
CA ARG A 77 -7.67 24.48 8.48
C ARG A 77 -6.64 23.39 8.18
N GLU A 78 -7.01 22.13 8.34
CA GLU A 78 -6.13 20.98 8.06
C GLU A 78 -6.80 19.97 7.13
N LEU A 79 -6.09 19.63 6.04
CA LEU A 79 -6.48 18.58 5.10
C LEU A 79 -5.32 17.61 4.91
N ASP A 80 -5.51 16.36 5.34
CA ASP A 80 -4.55 15.27 5.10
C ASP A 80 -5.07 14.36 3.98
N LEU A 81 -4.43 14.45 2.82
CA LEU A 81 -4.61 13.60 1.64
C LEU A 81 -3.40 12.70 1.39
N SER A 82 -2.50 12.52 2.36
CA SER A 82 -1.33 11.64 2.22
C SER A 82 -1.72 10.22 1.84
N TYR A 83 -0.86 9.50 1.12
CA TYR A 83 -1.13 8.13 0.65
C TYR A 83 -2.39 8.01 -0.23
N ASN A 84 -2.71 9.03 -1.04
CA ASN A 84 -3.71 8.95 -2.11
C ASN A 84 -3.05 9.03 -3.50
N HIS A 85 -3.83 9.23 -4.57
CA HIS A 85 -3.31 9.38 -5.94
C HIS A 85 -3.80 10.68 -6.62
N PRO A 86 -3.65 11.87 -6.01
CA PRO A 86 -4.05 13.15 -6.63
C PRO A 86 -3.45 13.42 -8.01
N GLY A 87 -2.31 12.81 -8.35
CA GLY A 87 -1.55 13.12 -9.57
C GLY A 87 -1.06 14.57 -9.62
N ASP A 88 -0.26 14.91 -10.63
CA ASP A 88 0.29 16.28 -10.78
C ASP A 88 -0.85 17.31 -10.97
N SER A 89 -1.89 16.89 -11.68
CA SER A 89 -3.12 17.65 -11.94
C SER A 89 -3.84 18.01 -10.63
N GLY A 90 -4.14 17.02 -9.78
CA GLY A 90 -4.83 17.24 -8.51
C GLY A 90 -3.99 18.03 -7.52
N VAL A 91 -2.67 17.79 -7.45
CA VAL A 91 -1.77 18.59 -6.61
C VAL A 91 -1.78 20.06 -7.05
N ARG A 92 -1.68 20.33 -8.36
CA ARG A 92 -1.73 21.70 -8.89
C ARG A 92 -3.07 22.37 -8.57
N LEU A 93 -4.19 21.65 -8.66
CA LEU A 93 -5.51 22.18 -8.29
C LEU A 93 -5.60 22.52 -6.81
N LEU A 94 -5.07 21.65 -5.93
CA LEU A 94 -5.04 21.88 -4.49
C LEU A 94 -4.17 23.10 -4.14
N SER A 95 -2.98 23.22 -4.73
CA SER A 95 -2.10 24.38 -4.55
C SER A 95 -2.75 25.67 -5.04
N ALA A 96 -3.37 25.68 -6.21
CA ALA A 96 -4.11 26.85 -6.72
C ALA A 96 -5.38 27.16 -5.90
N GLY A 97 -5.91 26.19 -5.15
CA GLY A 97 -6.99 26.42 -4.19
C GLY A 97 -6.52 27.12 -2.91
N LEU A 98 -5.26 26.91 -2.51
CA LEU A 98 -4.63 27.57 -1.36
C LEU A 98 -4.30 29.04 -1.62
N GLU A 99 -4.06 29.41 -2.88
CA GLU A 99 -3.82 30.81 -3.29
C GLU A 99 -5.09 31.68 -3.24
N ASP A 100 -6.26 31.08 -3.07
CA ASP A 100 -7.52 31.80 -2.96
C ASP A 100 -7.58 32.57 -1.62
N PRO A 101 -7.84 33.90 -1.62
CA PRO A 101 -7.92 34.71 -0.40
C PRO A 101 -9.00 34.27 0.59
N HIS A 102 -9.99 33.51 0.12
CA HIS A 102 -11.08 32.96 0.93
C HIS A 102 -10.75 31.58 1.50
N CYS A 103 -9.67 30.94 1.05
CA CYS A 103 -9.19 29.68 1.59
C CYS A 103 -8.54 29.90 2.97
N ARG A 104 -8.99 29.15 3.97
CA ARG A 104 -8.45 29.18 5.34
C ARG A 104 -7.58 27.97 5.68
N LEU A 105 -7.25 27.18 4.66
CA LEU A 105 -6.50 25.96 4.85
C LEU A 105 -5.04 26.31 5.18
N GLU A 106 -4.62 26.01 6.41
CA GLU A 106 -3.30 26.32 6.95
C GLU A 106 -2.31 25.16 6.72
N LYS A 107 -2.82 23.92 6.70
CA LYS A 107 -2.02 22.71 6.48
C LYS A 107 -2.65 21.82 5.44
N LEU A 108 -1.89 21.53 4.40
CA LEU A 108 -2.21 20.53 3.39
C LEU A 108 -1.10 19.48 3.37
N ASN A 109 -1.46 18.21 3.57
CA ASN A 109 -0.56 17.10 3.35
C ASN A 109 -1.03 16.30 2.14
N VAL A 110 -0.23 16.26 1.08
CA VAL A 110 -0.46 15.44 -0.13
C VAL A 110 0.66 14.42 -0.35
N GLU A 111 1.52 14.20 0.65
CA GLU A 111 2.68 13.34 0.48
C GLU A 111 2.29 11.89 0.20
N HIS A 112 2.85 11.35 -0.88
CA HIS A 112 2.72 9.94 -1.27
C HIS A 112 3.71 9.02 -0.52
N GLY A 113 4.60 9.58 0.30
CA GLY A 113 5.58 8.80 1.08
C GLY A 113 6.76 9.60 1.62
N GLY A 114 6.55 10.45 2.63
CA GLY A 114 7.61 11.18 3.32
C GLY A 114 7.73 10.83 4.82
N GLY A 115 8.95 10.44 5.24
CA GLY A 115 9.47 10.55 6.61
C GLY A 115 8.91 9.62 7.71
N TYR A 116 9.45 8.40 7.81
CA TYR A 116 9.58 7.49 8.99
C TYR A 116 8.71 7.74 10.24
N THR A 117 7.42 7.97 10.09
CA THR A 117 6.47 7.82 11.18
C THR A 117 5.43 6.84 10.70
N MET A 118 5.48 5.61 11.26
CA MET A 118 4.37 4.67 11.19
C MET A 118 3.11 5.42 11.64
N LYS A 119 2.30 5.91 10.70
CA LYS A 119 0.97 6.38 11.04
C LYS A 119 0.15 5.15 11.47
N PRO A 120 -0.66 5.23 12.54
CA PRO A 120 -1.52 4.14 13.01
C PRO A 120 -2.38 3.47 11.92
N GLY A 121 -2.63 4.18 10.81
CA GLY A 121 -3.43 3.72 9.67
C GLY A 121 -2.89 2.49 8.93
N LEU A 122 -1.58 2.40 8.68
CA LEU A 122 -0.99 1.26 7.95
C LEU A 122 -0.95 -0.01 8.81
N ARG A 123 -0.83 0.12 10.14
CA ARG A 123 -0.87 -1.01 11.07
C ARG A 123 -2.18 -1.80 11.00
N LYS A 124 -3.28 -1.18 10.56
CA LYS A 124 -4.58 -1.84 10.36
C LYS A 124 -4.53 -2.92 9.26
N TYR A 125 -3.61 -2.82 8.30
CA TYR A 125 -3.51 -3.72 7.16
C TYR A 125 -2.34 -4.71 7.25
N VAL A 126 -1.67 -4.77 8.41
CA VAL A 126 -0.57 -5.71 8.63
C VAL A 126 -1.09 -7.13 8.42
N CYS A 127 -0.39 -7.86 7.54
CA CYS A 127 -0.65 -9.25 7.27
C CYS A 127 0.50 -10.08 7.83
N ASP A 128 0.17 -11.07 8.66
CA ASP A 128 1.11 -12.11 9.04
C ASP A 128 1.28 -13.06 7.84
N LEU A 129 2.49 -13.11 7.29
CA LEU A 129 2.83 -13.97 6.17
C LEU A 129 3.77 -15.08 6.60
N THR A 130 3.55 -16.28 6.06
CA THR A 130 4.42 -17.44 6.26
C THR A 130 4.81 -18.03 4.92
N LEU A 131 6.07 -18.43 4.78
CA LEU A 131 6.59 -19.02 3.56
C LEU A 131 6.06 -20.46 3.39
N ASP A 132 5.67 -20.82 2.17
CA ASP A 132 5.09 -22.11 1.84
C ASP A 132 6.19 -23.15 1.51
N PRO A 133 6.39 -24.18 2.35
CA PRO A 133 7.36 -25.25 2.10
C PRO A 133 7.04 -26.11 0.86
N ASN A 134 5.84 -26.02 0.30
CA ASN A 134 5.46 -26.72 -0.92
C ASN A 134 5.90 -25.99 -2.19
N THR A 135 6.17 -24.68 -2.09
CA THR A 135 6.60 -23.86 -3.23
C THR A 135 8.11 -23.61 -3.24
N VAL A 136 8.74 -23.64 -2.07
CA VAL A 136 10.16 -23.30 -1.89
C VAL A 136 11.10 -24.13 -2.77
N ASN A 137 11.99 -23.45 -3.50
CA ASN A 137 13.05 -24.11 -4.24
C ASN A 137 14.06 -24.81 -3.31
N ARG A 138 14.67 -25.90 -3.77
CA ARG A 138 15.60 -26.70 -2.95
C ARG A 138 16.87 -25.96 -2.52
N HIS A 139 17.28 -24.90 -3.20
CA HIS A 139 18.41 -24.07 -2.76
C HIS A 139 18.04 -23.02 -1.71
N LEU A 140 16.79 -22.99 -1.25
CA LEU A 140 16.34 -22.11 -0.18
C LEU A 140 16.08 -22.96 1.07
N SER A 141 16.41 -22.43 2.24
CA SER A 141 16.18 -23.06 3.53
C SER A 141 15.25 -22.17 4.35
N LEU A 142 14.12 -22.73 4.79
CA LEU A 142 13.16 -22.07 5.64
C LEU A 142 13.49 -22.30 7.11
N SER A 143 13.38 -21.24 7.92
CA SER A 143 13.56 -21.29 9.38
C SER A 143 12.62 -20.31 10.08
N GLU A 144 12.69 -20.22 11.42
CA GLU A 144 11.87 -19.34 12.26
C GLU A 144 10.38 -19.47 11.93
N GLU A 145 9.84 -20.70 12.04
CA GLU A 145 8.43 -21.00 11.74
C GLU A 145 8.02 -20.59 10.31
N ASN A 146 8.94 -20.73 9.35
CA ASN A 146 8.80 -20.30 7.95
C ASN A 146 8.63 -18.79 7.78
N ARG A 147 9.06 -17.97 8.74
CA ARG A 147 9.16 -16.51 8.59
C ARG A 147 10.53 -16.06 8.12
N LYS A 148 11.44 -16.99 7.83
CA LYS A 148 12.79 -16.68 7.36
C LYS A 148 13.21 -17.60 6.24
N VAL A 149 13.85 -17.01 5.24
CA VAL A 149 14.43 -17.75 4.12
C VAL A 149 15.88 -17.41 3.94
N THR A 150 16.69 -18.45 3.71
CA THR A 150 18.12 -18.34 3.46
C THR A 150 18.52 -19.13 2.23
N TRP A 151 19.30 -18.52 1.34
CA TRP A 151 19.86 -19.25 0.21
C TRP A 151 21.04 -20.14 0.64
N LYS A 152 21.07 -21.37 0.13
CA LYS A 152 22.08 -22.40 0.40
C LYS A 152 22.61 -22.98 -0.90
N ILE A 153 23.90 -23.34 -0.88
CA ILE A 153 24.55 -24.04 -2.00
C ILE A 153 23.95 -25.45 -2.14
N GLU A 154 23.81 -26.16 -1.02
CA GLU A 154 23.27 -27.51 -0.96
C GLU A 154 21.75 -27.53 -1.10
N GLU A 155 21.24 -28.54 -1.81
CA GLU A 155 19.81 -28.79 -1.91
C GLU A 155 19.24 -29.27 -0.58
N GLN A 156 18.17 -28.61 -0.14
CA GLN A 156 17.42 -28.97 1.05
C GLN A 156 16.47 -30.13 0.75
N PRO A 157 16.25 -31.05 1.69
CA PRO A 157 15.53 -32.31 1.48
C PRO A 157 14.00 -32.13 1.47
N TYR A 158 13.50 -31.20 0.66
CA TYR A 158 12.06 -31.00 0.49
C TYR A 158 11.44 -32.05 -0.44
N PRO A 159 10.25 -32.59 -0.09
CA PRO A 159 9.57 -33.59 -0.91
C PRO A 159 9.16 -33.01 -2.27
N ASP A 160 9.04 -33.87 -3.28
CA ASP A 160 8.49 -33.46 -4.56
C ASP A 160 7.08 -32.89 -4.40
N HIS A 161 6.80 -31.79 -5.08
CA HIS A 161 5.50 -31.14 -5.06
C HIS A 161 5.26 -30.41 -6.39
N THR A 162 4.02 -30.40 -6.89
CA THR A 162 3.68 -29.81 -8.20
C THR A 162 3.88 -28.30 -8.22
N GLU A 163 3.68 -27.64 -7.07
CA GLU A 163 3.84 -26.19 -6.92
C GLU A 163 5.28 -25.75 -6.63
N ARG A 164 6.24 -26.69 -6.54
CA ARG A 164 7.63 -26.38 -6.16
C ARG A 164 8.37 -25.69 -7.30
N PHE A 165 9.03 -24.58 -6.99
CA PHE A 165 9.94 -23.95 -7.95
C PHE A 165 11.18 -24.81 -8.17
N GLU A 166 11.46 -25.17 -9.42
CA GLU A 166 12.62 -25.99 -9.78
C GLU A 166 13.74 -25.18 -10.43
N GLY A 167 13.41 -24.26 -11.33
CA GLY A 167 14.42 -23.57 -12.14
C GLY A 167 15.14 -22.41 -11.45
N TRP A 168 14.46 -21.70 -10.54
CA TRP A 168 14.94 -20.47 -9.92
C TRP A 168 14.72 -20.49 -8.40
N PRO A 169 15.66 -19.97 -7.59
CA PRO A 169 15.52 -19.89 -6.13
C PRO A 169 14.41 -18.92 -5.71
N GLN A 170 13.19 -19.43 -5.58
CA GLN A 170 11.98 -18.65 -5.28
C GLN A 170 11.13 -19.39 -4.24
N VAL A 171 10.39 -18.66 -3.40
CA VAL A 171 9.42 -19.20 -2.44
C VAL A 171 8.23 -18.28 -2.23
N LEU A 172 7.00 -18.80 -2.36
CA LEU A 172 5.79 -18.02 -2.11
C LEU A 172 5.35 -18.12 -0.66
N CYS A 173 4.55 -17.14 -0.23
CA CYS A 173 3.79 -17.21 1.00
C CYS A 173 2.59 -18.15 0.84
N ARG A 174 2.22 -18.79 1.94
CA ARG A 174 1.05 -19.68 2.01
C ARG A 174 -0.24 -18.89 1.85
N GLU A 175 -0.27 -17.68 2.39
CA GLU A 175 -1.44 -16.82 2.43
C GLU A 175 -1.70 -16.21 1.04
N GLY A 176 -2.96 -16.29 0.62
CA GLY A 176 -3.48 -15.48 -0.47
C GLY A 176 -3.84 -14.10 0.05
N LEU A 177 -3.31 -13.06 -0.58
CA LEU A 177 -3.62 -11.67 -0.28
C LEU A 177 -4.90 -11.26 -1.00
N THR A 178 -5.82 -10.65 -0.25
CA THR A 178 -7.08 -10.07 -0.76
C THR A 178 -7.31 -8.72 -0.10
N GLY A 179 -7.73 -7.72 -0.87
CA GLY A 179 -7.91 -6.36 -0.36
C GLY A 179 -6.60 -5.64 -0.08
N ARG A 180 -6.58 -4.73 0.89
CA ARG A 180 -5.37 -4.02 1.30
C ARG A 180 -4.53 -4.85 2.26
N CYS A 181 -3.27 -5.06 1.90
CA CYS A 181 -2.33 -5.81 2.69
C CYS A 181 -1.02 -5.02 2.81
N TYR A 182 -0.46 -5.03 4.01
CA TYR A 182 0.83 -4.45 4.31
C TYR A 182 1.70 -5.51 4.97
N TRP A 183 2.96 -5.62 4.55
CA TRP A 183 3.94 -6.48 5.21
C TRP A 183 5.32 -5.87 5.07
N GLU A 184 6.18 -6.24 6.02
CA GLU A 184 7.56 -5.79 6.06
C GLU A 184 8.50 -6.97 5.87
N VAL A 185 9.62 -6.70 5.23
CA VAL A 185 10.66 -7.70 5.03
C VAL A 185 11.99 -7.07 5.41
N GLU A 186 12.66 -7.67 6.37
CA GLU A 186 14.04 -7.38 6.68
C GLU A 186 14.96 -8.21 5.78
N ARG A 187 15.95 -7.55 5.18
CA ARG A 187 16.92 -8.19 4.28
C ARG A 187 18.34 -8.02 4.79
N SER A 188 19.11 -9.08 4.60
CA SER A 188 20.58 -9.05 4.66
C SER A 188 21.21 -9.60 3.37
N GLY A 189 22.45 -9.20 3.09
CA GLY A 189 23.21 -9.63 1.90
C GLY A 189 23.08 -8.67 0.71
N ARG A 190 23.47 -9.09 -0.50
CA ARG A 190 23.67 -8.17 -1.66
C ARG A 190 22.41 -7.75 -2.42
N GLY A 191 21.32 -8.51 -2.28
CA GLY A 191 20.04 -8.15 -2.85
C GLY A 191 18.97 -9.23 -2.71
N ALA A 192 17.73 -8.91 -3.05
CA ALA A 192 16.63 -9.86 -3.15
C ALA A 192 15.52 -9.25 -3.99
N ASP A 193 14.78 -10.06 -4.74
CA ASP A 193 13.50 -9.61 -5.30
C ASP A 193 12.40 -9.91 -4.30
N ILE A 194 11.54 -8.91 -4.08
CA ILE A 194 10.33 -9.06 -3.29
C ILE A 194 9.17 -8.65 -4.18
N GLY A 195 8.14 -9.47 -4.22
CA GLY A 195 7.09 -9.28 -5.21
C GLY A 195 5.81 -10.01 -4.88
N VAL A 196 4.84 -9.85 -5.78
CA VAL A 196 3.58 -10.57 -5.76
C VAL A 196 3.29 -11.21 -7.09
N THR A 197 2.57 -12.32 -7.04
CA THR A 197 2.16 -13.04 -8.24
C THR A 197 0.81 -13.69 -8.06
N TYR A 198 0.07 -13.83 -9.16
CA TYR A 198 -1.08 -14.71 -9.18
C TYR A 198 -0.64 -16.16 -9.06
N LYS A 199 -1.50 -17.00 -8.47
CA LYS A 199 -1.22 -18.44 -8.26
C LYS A 199 -0.78 -19.19 -9.53
N GLY A 200 -1.17 -18.71 -10.71
CA GLY A 200 -0.91 -19.34 -12.01
C GLY A 200 0.46 -19.08 -12.64
N ILE A 201 1.47 -18.68 -11.87
CA ILE A 201 2.87 -18.58 -12.35
C ILE A 201 3.48 -19.97 -12.58
N SER A 202 4.29 -20.10 -13.62
CA SER A 202 4.96 -21.36 -13.95
C SER A 202 6.03 -21.70 -12.90
N ARG A 203 6.05 -22.97 -12.46
CA ARG A 203 6.96 -23.46 -11.40
C ARG A 203 8.20 -24.18 -11.94
N ARG A 204 8.11 -24.63 -13.20
CA ARG A 204 9.09 -25.51 -13.84
C ARG A 204 9.66 -24.87 -15.10
N GLY A 205 10.96 -25.05 -15.29
CA GLY A 205 11.71 -24.47 -16.41
C GLY A 205 12.52 -23.24 -15.99
N ARG A 206 13.29 -22.71 -16.95
CA ARG A 206 14.21 -21.57 -16.75
C ARG A 206 13.81 -20.33 -17.56
N GLY A 207 12.63 -20.35 -18.18
CA GLY A 207 12.12 -19.21 -18.96
C GLY A 207 11.57 -18.08 -18.08
N ASN A 208 11.30 -16.94 -18.70
CA ASN A 208 10.80 -15.73 -18.05
C ASN A 208 9.44 -15.95 -17.35
N ASP A 209 8.62 -16.86 -17.87
CA ASP A 209 7.31 -17.22 -17.28
C ASP A 209 7.43 -17.84 -15.88
N CYS A 210 8.64 -18.27 -15.49
CA CYS A 210 8.93 -18.85 -14.19
C CYS A 210 9.55 -17.86 -13.21
N VAL A 211 9.95 -16.67 -13.66
CA VAL A 211 10.65 -15.65 -12.86
C VAL A 211 9.68 -14.54 -12.50
N ILE A 212 9.56 -14.26 -11.21
CA ILE A 212 8.66 -13.22 -10.71
C ILE A 212 9.18 -11.83 -11.12
N GLY A 213 8.27 -11.01 -11.64
CA GLY A 213 8.53 -9.70 -12.23
C GLY A 213 8.97 -9.74 -13.69
N SER A 214 9.13 -10.92 -14.30
CA SER A 214 9.50 -11.09 -15.70
C SER A 214 8.35 -11.62 -16.58
N ASN A 215 7.10 -11.55 -16.09
CA ASN A 215 5.90 -11.99 -16.80
C ASN A 215 4.70 -11.12 -16.43
N ASP A 216 3.59 -11.31 -17.14
CA ASP A 216 2.32 -10.57 -16.98
C ASP A 216 1.49 -10.98 -15.76
N LYS A 217 1.93 -11.99 -15.01
CA LYS A 217 1.26 -12.50 -13.80
C LYS A 217 1.96 -12.10 -12.51
N SER A 218 3.04 -11.33 -12.58
CA SER A 218 3.86 -11.02 -11.41
C SER A 218 4.55 -9.68 -11.50
N TRP A 219 4.75 -9.08 -10.33
CA TRP A 219 5.46 -7.83 -10.14
C TRP A 219 6.48 -8.02 -9.03
N SER A 220 7.71 -7.55 -9.24
CA SER A 220 8.74 -7.54 -8.21
C SER A 220 9.49 -6.23 -8.18
N LEU A 221 10.07 -5.97 -7.02
CA LEU A 221 11.09 -4.95 -6.82
C LEU A 221 12.40 -5.64 -6.48
N PHE A 222 13.43 -5.37 -7.27
CA PHE A 222 14.79 -5.78 -6.93
C PHE A 222 15.38 -4.81 -5.92
N CYS A 223 15.70 -5.32 -4.73
CA CYS A 223 16.36 -4.55 -3.69
C CYS A 223 17.84 -4.92 -3.68
N SER A 224 18.74 -3.93 -3.77
CA SER A 224 20.19 -4.14 -3.73
C SER A 224 20.89 -3.10 -2.86
N ASP A 225 22.03 -3.46 -2.29
CA ASP A 225 22.85 -2.54 -1.48
C ASP A 225 23.47 -1.40 -2.30
N LYS A 226 23.45 -1.50 -3.63
CA LYS A 226 24.08 -0.51 -4.52
C LYS A 226 23.22 0.71 -4.79
N THR A 227 21.96 0.73 -4.35
CA THR A 227 21.03 1.83 -4.63
C THR A 227 20.47 2.56 -3.41
N PHE A 228 20.78 2.17 -2.18
CA PHE A 228 20.52 3.00 -0.99
C PHE A 228 21.64 2.85 0.04
N CYS A 229 22.00 3.96 0.67
CA CYS A 229 23.15 4.14 1.57
C CYS A 229 23.38 2.97 2.55
N SER A 230 24.66 2.63 2.74
CA SER A 230 25.17 1.60 3.63
C SER A 230 24.48 1.56 5.00
N CYS A 231 23.54 0.64 5.18
CA CYS A 231 23.10 0.15 6.47
C CYS A 231 23.22 -1.38 6.45
N PRO A 232 23.92 -2.00 7.41
CA PRO A 232 24.13 -3.45 7.44
C PRO A 232 22.85 -4.28 7.67
N LEU A 233 21.73 -3.62 8.01
CA LEU A 233 20.39 -4.18 8.11
C LEU A 233 19.45 -3.29 7.28
N ALA A 234 19.11 -3.73 6.07
CA ALA A 234 18.20 -2.99 5.21
C ALA A 234 16.77 -3.51 5.45
N ARG A 235 15.96 -2.76 6.20
CA ARG A 235 14.52 -2.98 6.25
C ARG A 235 13.90 -2.41 4.98
N THR A 236 13.24 -3.26 4.21
CA THR A 236 12.53 -2.82 3.01
C THR A 236 11.04 -2.93 3.25
N PHE A 237 10.35 -1.79 3.10
CA PHE A 237 8.92 -1.69 3.34
C PHE A 237 8.16 -1.89 2.03
N PHE A 238 7.14 -2.75 2.06
CA PHE A 238 6.27 -2.98 0.91
C PHE A 238 4.84 -2.64 1.27
N LEU A 239 4.36 -1.53 0.73
CA LEU A 239 2.95 -1.24 0.69
C LEU A 239 2.40 -1.71 -0.65
N LEU A 240 1.71 -2.86 -0.65
CA LEU A 240 0.99 -3.30 -1.84
C LEU A 240 -0.48 -2.96 -1.71
N GLN A 241 -0.91 -1.93 -2.44
CA GLN A 241 -2.32 -1.60 -2.58
C GLN A 241 -2.90 -2.38 -3.76
N MET A 242 -3.62 -3.45 -3.46
CA MET A 242 -4.30 -4.24 -4.49
C MET A 242 -5.66 -3.66 -4.84
N PHE A 243 -5.82 -3.27 -6.11
CA PHE A 243 -7.13 -3.00 -6.69
C PHE A 243 -7.88 -4.33 -6.83
N SER A 244 -8.75 -4.64 -5.87
CA SER A 244 -9.70 -5.74 -6.04
C SER A 244 -10.86 -5.25 -6.92
N GLY A 245 -10.86 -5.68 -8.18
CA GLY A 245 -12.09 -5.81 -8.94
C GLY A 245 -12.81 -7.09 -8.49
N PRO A 246 -14.12 -7.24 -8.77
CA PRO A 246 -14.94 -8.35 -8.26
C PRO A 246 -14.52 -9.76 -8.72
N CYS A 247 -13.49 -9.89 -9.56
CA CYS A 247 -12.96 -11.15 -10.08
C CYS A 247 -11.41 -11.21 -10.09
N SER A 248 -10.73 -10.80 -9.01
CA SER A 248 -9.27 -10.89 -8.93
C SER A 248 -8.83 -12.14 -8.13
N PRO A 249 -8.08 -13.08 -8.71
CA PRO A 249 -7.58 -14.26 -8.00
C PRO A 249 -6.54 -13.85 -6.93
N SER A 250 -6.54 -14.59 -5.81
CA SER A 250 -5.62 -14.40 -4.68
C SER A 250 -4.16 -14.29 -5.13
N LEU A 251 -3.48 -13.22 -4.71
CA LEU A 251 -2.04 -13.04 -4.92
C LEU A 251 -1.23 -13.71 -3.82
N GLN A 252 -0.02 -14.15 -4.12
CA GLN A 252 0.93 -14.65 -3.14
C GLN A 252 2.18 -13.75 -3.15
N SER A 253 2.69 -13.43 -1.96
CA SER A 253 3.94 -12.67 -1.78
C SER A 253 5.16 -13.60 -1.89
N LEU A 254 6.28 -13.11 -2.43
CA LEU A 254 7.51 -13.91 -2.68
C LEU A 254 8.77 -13.18 -2.26
N ILE A 255 9.80 -13.98 -1.95
CA ILE A 255 11.20 -13.59 -1.85
C ILE A 255 12.10 -14.40 -2.80
N HIS A 256 12.98 -13.72 -3.53
CA HIS A 256 14.05 -14.30 -4.35
C HIS A 256 15.43 -14.03 -3.73
N GLY A 257 16.24 -15.07 -3.51
CA GLY A 257 17.64 -14.93 -3.08
C GLY A 257 18.61 -15.18 -4.23
N SER A 258 19.38 -14.18 -4.67
CA SER A 258 20.48 -14.43 -5.62
C SER A 258 21.74 -14.96 -4.91
N HIS A 259 22.78 -15.37 -5.65
CA HIS A 259 23.93 -16.11 -5.12
C HIS A 259 24.83 -15.34 -4.12
N SER A 260 25.35 -16.07 -3.12
CA SER A 260 26.14 -15.65 -1.94
C SER A 260 25.29 -15.29 -0.71
N GLY A 261 25.46 -16.09 0.36
CA GLY A 261 24.62 -16.26 1.56
C GLY A 261 23.80 -15.07 2.02
N ARG A 262 22.49 -15.27 2.20
CA ARG A 262 21.51 -14.21 2.51
C ARG A 262 20.44 -14.74 3.42
N CYS A 263 19.95 -13.90 4.31
CA CYS A 263 18.85 -14.15 5.22
C CYS A 263 17.81 -13.02 5.06
N LEU A 264 16.53 -13.37 4.96
CA LEU A 264 15.42 -12.42 5.09
C LEU A 264 14.52 -12.81 6.25
N GLN A 265 14.13 -11.86 7.09
CA GLN A 265 13.39 -12.05 8.35
C GLN A 265 12.20 -11.07 8.44
N TRP A 266 11.11 -11.50 9.07
CA TRP A 266 9.88 -10.71 9.23
C TRP A 266 9.80 -10.31 10.71
N GLU A 267 9.59 -9.03 11.00
CA GLU A 267 9.36 -8.54 12.37
C GLU A 267 7.86 -8.29 12.64
N ARG A 268 7.50 -8.29 13.94
CA ARG A 268 6.14 -8.03 14.45
C ARG A 268 5.85 -6.54 14.59
#